data_AF-A0A9P5PH24-F1
#
_entry.id   AF-A0A9P5PH24-F1
#
_cell.length_a   1.000
_cell.length_b   1.000
_cell.length_c   1.000
_cell.angle_alpha   90.00
_cell.angle_beta   90.00
_cell.angle_gamma   90.00
#
_symmetry.space_group_name_H-M   'P 1'
#
loop_
_entity.id
_entity.type
_entity.pdbx_description
1 polymer ?
#
loop_
_entity_poly.entity_id
_entity_poly.type
_entity_poly.pdbx_seq_one_letter_code
_entity_poly.pdbx_strand_id
1 'polypeptide(L)'
;MAAPTRRRMTPAEWREIAPAGTEFPNLNPFAPDSEVWVTGEPDPLYNCFAWTLGREDRWLIPGTSIEKVDSYYVDDVGWARSSKEKADIDVWMADVNVIDDPDIKQVVRHFSRFNGTLWESKMGKGVRIVHPREALTGPSYGSIQRFYRTKGPAPGALFETPEQSPPLNKLAQSLTELFPALSHAFDSDYGGWRSLWPAIIPKADEFPPEGVLKHDAWGQMTVALGARTLPLVAQKMQYPDQGPAVYVYEQVMADIDEIAFCVDKTDVTNYIDWLNRMWKSVILYSELYNSFQQRVKITRDTGLGGLYANIEEAIYTGKVATTGQLTLSILPFIIVEYETHPSEPWDAILQRIVKGAYYSVKNRENYYKPWATWFGNVSSNRDNAP
;
A
#
# COMPACT_ATOMS: atom_id res chain seq x y z
N MET A 1 -9.58 -30.93 -13.14
CA MET A 1 -8.88 -29.71 -13.60
C MET A 1 -8.20 -30.05 -14.91
N ALA A 2 -8.40 -29.24 -15.96
CA ALA A 2 -7.62 -29.39 -17.20
C ALA A 2 -6.13 -29.22 -16.86
N ALA A 3 -5.25 -29.99 -17.50
CA ALA A 3 -3.81 -29.80 -17.33
C ALA A 3 -3.47 -28.34 -17.70
N PRO A 4 -2.75 -27.59 -16.84
CA PRO A 4 -2.39 -26.23 -17.17
C PRO A 4 -1.61 -26.23 -18.49
N THR A 5 -2.05 -25.40 -19.43
CA THR A 5 -1.45 -25.26 -20.74
C THR A 5 0.00 -24.80 -20.56
N ARG A 6 0.96 -25.68 -20.83
CA ARG A 6 2.38 -25.34 -20.79
C ARG A 6 2.80 -24.74 -22.11
N ARG A 7 3.46 -23.58 -22.07
CA ARG A 7 4.05 -22.97 -23.28
C ARG A 7 5.48 -22.51 -23.04
N ARG A 8 6.22 -22.33 -24.13
CA ARG A 8 7.55 -21.72 -24.09
C ARG A 8 7.42 -20.24 -23.70
N MET A 9 8.39 -19.78 -22.93
CA MET A 9 8.54 -18.36 -22.59
C MET A 9 8.97 -17.58 -23.82
N THR A 10 8.46 -16.36 -23.96
CA THR A 10 8.85 -15.44 -25.03
C THR A 10 10.03 -14.56 -24.61
N PRO A 11 10.81 -14.00 -25.56
CA PRO A 11 11.85 -13.02 -25.25
C PRO A 11 11.34 -11.76 -24.55
N ALA A 12 10.10 -11.35 -24.81
CA ALA A 12 9.50 -10.18 -24.16
C ALA A 12 9.26 -10.45 -22.66
N GLU A 13 8.66 -11.60 -22.33
CA GLU A 13 8.42 -12.01 -20.94
C GLU A 13 9.73 -12.21 -20.18
N TRP A 14 10.75 -12.79 -20.82
CA TRP A 14 12.06 -12.95 -20.19
C TRP A 14 12.69 -11.60 -19.82
N ARG A 15 12.61 -10.61 -20.72
CA ARG A 15 13.09 -9.25 -20.43
C ARG A 15 12.29 -8.56 -19.33
N GLU A 16 11.03 -8.91 -19.14
CA GLU A 16 10.22 -8.37 -18.04
C GLU A 16 10.65 -8.93 -16.68
N ILE A 17 10.93 -10.23 -16.61
CA ILE A 17 11.27 -10.89 -15.33
C ILE A 17 12.76 -10.86 -14.99
N ALA A 18 13.63 -10.71 -16.00
CA ALA A 18 15.09 -10.62 -15.86
C ALA A 18 15.65 -9.49 -16.76
N PRO A 19 15.32 -8.22 -16.48
CA PRO A 19 15.63 -7.10 -17.35
C PRO A 19 17.13 -6.86 -17.56
N ALA A 20 17.97 -7.11 -16.56
CA ALA A 20 19.42 -7.05 -16.69
C ALA A 20 20.05 -8.36 -17.22
N GLY A 21 19.26 -9.44 -17.32
CA GLY A 21 19.69 -10.76 -17.75
C GLY A 21 20.65 -11.46 -16.78
N THR A 22 20.90 -10.87 -15.62
CA THR A 22 21.86 -11.36 -14.59
C THR A 22 21.17 -11.82 -13.32
N GLU A 23 19.86 -11.59 -13.20
CA GLU A 23 19.06 -11.88 -12.01
C GLU A 23 18.98 -13.37 -11.71
N PHE A 24 18.85 -14.18 -12.77
CA PHE A 24 18.72 -15.64 -12.70
C PHE A 24 19.78 -16.32 -13.56
N PRO A 25 21.05 -16.32 -13.13
CA PRO A 25 22.17 -16.82 -13.93
C PRO A 25 22.07 -18.32 -14.25
N ASN A 26 21.26 -19.05 -13.50
CA ASN A 26 21.05 -20.50 -13.68
C ASN A 26 19.78 -20.83 -14.48
N LEU A 27 19.08 -19.83 -15.01
CA LEU A 27 17.93 -20.03 -15.90
C LEU A 27 18.29 -19.65 -17.33
N ASN A 28 18.00 -20.56 -18.25
CA ASN A 28 17.98 -20.27 -19.68
C ASN A 28 16.68 -20.82 -20.29
N PRO A 29 15.62 -20.00 -20.44
CA PRO A 29 14.35 -20.46 -21.00
C PRO A 29 14.41 -20.80 -22.50
N PHE A 30 15.48 -20.39 -23.19
CA PHE A 30 15.66 -20.58 -24.63
C PHE A 30 16.60 -21.74 -24.98
N ALA A 31 17.18 -22.41 -23.98
CA ALA A 31 17.96 -23.62 -24.23
C ALA A 31 17.08 -24.74 -24.81
N PRO A 32 17.58 -25.55 -25.77
CA PRO A 32 16.80 -26.63 -26.37
C PRO A 32 16.22 -27.63 -25.35
N ASP A 33 16.98 -27.89 -24.30
CA ASP A 33 16.69 -28.79 -23.17
C ASP A 33 16.13 -28.05 -21.95
N SER A 34 15.73 -26.79 -22.10
CA SER A 34 15.22 -26.00 -20.98
C SER A 34 13.98 -26.63 -20.35
N GLU A 35 14.05 -26.84 -19.04
CA GLU A 35 12.94 -27.25 -18.18
C GLU A 35 12.03 -26.07 -17.77
N VAL A 36 12.30 -24.87 -18.30
CA VAL A 36 11.51 -23.67 -18.00
C VAL A 36 10.30 -23.60 -18.93
N TRP A 37 9.11 -23.62 -18.34
CA TRP A 37 7.85 -23.48 -19.05
C TRP A 37 6.93 -22.52 -18.33
N VAL A 38 6.18 -21.73 -19.10
CA VAL A 38 5.12 -20.88 -18.56
C VAL A 38 3.90 -21.76 -18.27
N THR A 39 3.37 -21.64 -17.06
CA THR A 39 2.19 -22.37 -16.56
C THR A 39 1.07 -21.45 -16.06
N GLY A 40 1.29 -20.13 -16.12
CA GLY A 40 0.29 -19.11 -15.86
C GLY A 40 0.68 -17.80 -16.54
N GLU A 41 -0.33 -17.13 -17.10
CA GLU A 41 -0.15 -15.85 -17.77
C GLU A 41 0.20 -14.74 -16.76
N PRO A 42 0.74 -13.59 -17.23
CA PRO A 42 0.93 -12.42 -16.39
C PRO A 42 -0.38 -12.03 -15.71
N ASP A 43 -0.32 -11.85 -14.39
CA ASP A 43 -1.47 -11.49 -13.57
C ASP A 43 -0.98 -10.68 -12.37
N PRO A 44 -1.35 -9.39 -12.26
CA PRO A 44 -0.94 -8.56 -11.14
C PRO A 44 -1.71 -8.86 -9.85
N LEU A 45 -2.77 -9.68 -9.90
CA LEU A 45 -3.60 -9.95 -8.74
C LEU A 45 -2.88 -10.77 -7.68
N TYR A 46 -1.90 -11.62 -8.01
CA TYR A 46 -1.22 -12.48 -7.04
C TYR A 46 0.29 -12.63 -7.29
N ASN A 47 1.03 -12.97 -6.23
CA ASN A 47 2.49 -13.16 -6.24
C ASN A 47 2.93 -14.58 -5.87
N CYS A 48 4.24 -14.79 -5.79
CA CYS A 48 4.84 -16.08 -5.43
C CYS A 48 4.37 -16.60 -4.08
N PHE A 49 4.24 -15.73 -3.08
CA PHE A 49 3.75 -16.13 -1.76
C PHE A 49 2.28 -16.56 -1.80
N ALA A 50 1.40 -15.76 -2.40
CA ALA A 50 -0.01 -16.13 -2.61
C ALA A 50 -0.16 -17.45 -3.38
N TRP A 51 0.70 -17.66 -4.38
CA TRP A 51 0.75 -18.90 -5.14
C TRP A 51 1.05 -20.13 -4.26
N THR A 52 1.96 -20.02 -3.29
CA THR A 52 2.24 -21.11 -2.35
C THR A 52 1.01 -21.53 -1.54
N LEU A 53 0.11 -20.58 -1.28
CA LEU A 53 -1.14 -20.78 -0.54
C LEU A 53 -2.29 -21.25 -1.43
N GLY A 54 -2.05 -21.38 -2.75
CA GLY A 54 -3.08 -21.70 -3.73
C GLY A 54 -4.11 -20.58 -3.88
N ARG A 55 -3.65 -19.33 -3.85
CA ARG A 55 -4.46 -18.12 -4.09
C ARG A 55 -3.97 -17.45 -5.37
N GLU A 56 -4.88 -17.26 -6.31
CA GLU A 56 -4.64 -16.53 -7.57
C GLU A 56 -5.47 -15.24 -7.66
N ASP A 57 -6.32 -14.98 -6.65
CA ASP A 57 -7.27 -13.87 -6.61
C ASP A 57 -6.73 -12.63 -5.87
N ARG A 58 -5.57 -12.74 -5.20
CA ARG A 58 -5.03 -11.68 -4.33
C ARG A 58 -3.53 -11.78 -4.10
N TRP A 59 -2.95 -10.62 -3.79
CA TRP A 59 -1.52 -10.44 -3.54
C TRP A 59 -1.29 -10.53 -2.03
N LEU A 60 -0.45 -11.46 -1.59
CA LEU A 60 -0.20 -11.69 -0.16
C LEU A 60 1.24 -11.39 0.17
N ILE A 61 1.51 -10.84 1.36
CA ILE A 61 2.88 -10.49 1.77
C ILE A 61 3.16 -11.07 3.16
N PRO A 62 4.15 -11.95 3.31
CA PRO A 62 4.46 -12.59 4.60
C PRO A 62 5.40 -11.79 5.50
N GLY A 63 5.80 -10.58 5.07
CA GLY A 63 6.94 -9.86 5.64
C GLY A 63 8.28 -10.36 5.10
N THR A 64 9.37 -9.74 5.58
CA THR A 64 10.73 -9.92 5.04
C THR A 64 11.65 -10.76 5.95
N SER A 65 11.30 -10.96 7.22
CA SER A 65 12.04 -11.82 8.15
C SER A 65 11.57 -13.26 8.05
N ILE A 66 12.47 -14.23 8.22
CA ILE A 66 12.09 -15.64 8.16
C ILE A 66 11.21 -16.06 9.35
N GLU A 67 11.32 -15.37 10.48
CA GLU A 67 10.50 -15.58 11.68
C GLU A 67 9.03 -15.26 11.42
N LYS A 68 8.72 -14.19 10.68
CA LYS A 68 7.35 -13.85 10.29
C LYS A 68 6.77 -14.85 9.29
N VAL A 69 7.59 -15.30 8.33
CA VAL A 69 7.20 -16.38 7.40
C VAL A 69 6.90 -17.67 8.17
N ASP A 70 7.73 -17.99 9.18
CA ASP A 70 7.53 -19.13 10.06
C ASP A 70 6.22 -19.01 10.84
N SER A 71 5.97 -17.86 11.46
CA SER A 71 4.72 -17.63 12.19
C SER A 71 3.51 -17.79 11.27
N TYR A 72 3.59 -17.27 10.05
CA TYR A 72 2.50 -17.43 9.10
C TYR A 72 2.24 -18.88 8.70
N TYR A 73 3.25 -19.59 8.19
CA TYR A 73 3.02 -20.96 7.72
C TYR A 73 2.74 -21.94 8.86
N VAL A 74 3.40 -21.78 10.00
CA VAL A 74 3.30 -22.73 11.12
C VAL A 74 2.13 -22.38 12.04
N ASP A 75 2.04 -21.14 12.48
CA ASP A 75 1.08 -20.74 13.51
C ASP A 75 -0.28 -20.43 12.89
N ASP A 76 -0.31 -19.60 11.84
CA ASP A 76 -1.59 -19.17 11.23
C ASP A 76 -2.16 -20.27 10.33
N VAL A 77 -1.38 -20.77 9.37
CA VAL A 77 -1.83 -21.74 8.36
C VAL A 77 -1.83 -23.18 8.89
N GLY A 78 -1.10 -23.47 9.97
CA GLY A 78 -1.02 -24.80 10.58
C GLY A 78 -0.15 -25.81 9.82
N TRP A 79 0.66 -25.37 8.87
CA TRP A 79 1.62 -26.20 8.16
C TRP A 79 2.84 -26.53 9.05
N ALA A 80 3.84 -27.20 8.50
CA ALA A 80 5.03 -27.58 9.26
C ALA A 80 6.30 -27.15 8.54
N ARG A 81 7.29 -26.70 9.33
CA ARG A 81 8.69 -26.69 8.88
C ARG A 81 9.07 -28.10 8.43
N SER A 82 9.87 -28.18 7.38
CA SER A 82 10.25 -29.44 6.74
C SER A 82 11.76 -29.49 6.46
N SER A 83 12.22 -30.62 5.95
CA SER A 83 13.51 -30.74 5.28
C SER A 83 13.36 -30.51 3.78
N LYS A 84 14.47 -30.24 3.10
CA LYS A 84 14.51 -30.05 1.65
C LYS A 84 13.82 -31.19 0.90
N GLU A 85 14.05 -32.43 1.30
CA GLU A 85 13.56 -33.64 0.61
C GLU A 85 12.04 -33.82 0.73
N LYS A 86 11.43 -33.20 1.73
CA LYS A 86 10.01 -33.35 2.08
C LYS A 86 9.23 -32.05 1.91
N ALA A 87 9.85 -31.04 1.31
CA ALA A 87 9.26 -29.72 1.17
C ALA A 87 8.29 -29.68 0.00
N ASP A 88 7.16 -29.02 0.24
CA ASP A 88 6.23 -28.59 -0.80
C ASP A 88 6.44 -27.10 -1.13
N ILE A 89 7.11 -26.37 -0.25
CA ILE A 89 7.37 -24.94 -0.37
C ILE A 89 8.81 -24.68 0.05
N ASP A 90 9.45 -23.83 -0.73
CA ASP A 90 10.77 -23.30 -0.46
C ASP A 90 10.69 -21.79 -0.27
N VAL A 91 11.60 -21.25 0.53
CA VAL A 91 11.73 -19.81 0.76
C VAL A 91 13.17 -19.41 0.52
N TRP A 92 13.32 -18.40 -0.33
CA TRP A 92 14.59 -17.84 -0.75
C TRP A 92 14.89 -16.60 0.06
N MET A 93 16.13 -16.50 0.53
CA MET A 93 16.63 -15.31 1.19
C MET A 93 17.90 -14.83 0.50
N ALA A 94 18.02 -13.50 0.41
CA ALA A 94 19.19 -12.83 -0.12
C ALA A 94 19.86 -12.00 0.96
N ASP A 95 21.19 -11.95 0.90
CA ASP A 95 21.97 -11.02 1.71
C ASP A 95 21.62 -9.58 1.33
N VAL A 96 21.47 -8.74 2.35
CA VAL A 96 21.23 -7.31 2.19
C VAL A 96 22.15 -6.52 3.09
N ASN A 97 22.51 -5.33 2.63
CA ASN A 97 23.15 -4.31 3.46
C ASN A 97 22.12 -3.19 3.67
N VAL A 98 21.40 -3.26 4.78
CA VAL A 98 20.48 -2.20 5.18
C VAL A 98 21.28 -1.14 5.93
N ILE A 99 21.30 0.08 5.41
CA ILE A 99 22.11 1.19 5.97
C ILE A 99 21.61 1.57 7.37
N ASP A 100 20.29 1.56 7.58
CA ASP A 100 19.65 2.06 8.80
C ASP A 100 19.40 0.97 9.85
N ASP A 101 19.63 -0.29 9.50
CA ASP A 101 19.58 -1.43 10.42
C ASP A 101 20.63 -2.47 10.00
N PRO A 102 21.90 -2.27 10.40
CA PRO A 102 23.00 -3.14 10.00
C PRO A 102 22.86 -4.56 10.57
N ASP A 103 21.96 -4.80 11.52
CA ASP A 103 21.73 -6.14 12.09
C ASP A 103 20.89 -7.02 11.15
N ILE A 104 20.14 -6.43 10.21
CA ILE A 104 19.46 -7.16 9.15
C ILE A 104 20.48 -7.56 8.07
N LYS A 105 20.89 -8.83 8.12
CA LYS A 105 21.83 -9.41 7.14
C LYS A 105 21.16 -10.06 5.95
N GLN A 106 19.91 -10.54 6.11
CA GLN A 106 19.19 -11.28 5.08
C GLN A 106 17.70 -10.96 5.13
N VAL A 107 17.07 -10.97 3.95
CA VAL A 107 15.62 -10.84 3.82
C VAL A 107 15.07 -11.90 2.88
N VAL A 108 13.83 -12.29 3.13
CA VAL A 108 13.05 -13.17 2.26
C VAL A 108 12.74 -12.42 0.97
N ARG A 109 13.06 -13.05 -0.17
CA ARG A 109 12.90 -12.45 -1.51
C ARG A 109 11.91 -13.21 -2.38
N HIS A 110 11.79 -14.51 -2.20
CA HIS A 110 11.01 -15.34 -3.11
C HIS A 110 10.48 -16.61 -2.47
N PHE A 111 9.43 -17.15 -3.10
CA PHE A 111 8.75 -18.37 -2.71
C PHE A 111 8.48 -19.23 -3.93
N SER A 112 8.55 -20.54 -3.77
CA SER A 112 8.12 -21.45 -4.82
C SER A 112 7.41 -22.65 -4.22
N ARG A 113 6.62 -23.30 -5.05
CA ARG A 113 5.76 -24.40 -4.66
C ARG A 113 6.02 -25.61 -5.54
N PHE A 114 6.15 -26.77 -4.93
CA PHE A 114 6.17 -28.04 -5.64
C PHE A 114 4.75 -28.45 -6.01
N ASN A 115 4.52 -28.72 -7.30
CA ASN A 115 3.20 -29.12 -7.80
C ASN A 115 3.02 -30.65 -7.92
N GLY A 116 3.95 -31.43 -7.35
CA GLY A 116 3.98 -32.88 -7.45
C GLY A 116 4.91 -33.41 -8.54
N THR A 117 5.38 -32.55 -9.46
CA THR A 117 6.35 -32.94 -10.50
C THR A 117 7.50 -31.95 -10.63
N LEU A 118 7.19 -30.66 -10.62
CA LEU A 118 8.16 -29.58 -10.82
C LEU A 118 7.96 -28.48 -9.77
N TRP A 119 8.98 -27.65 -9.59
CA TRP A 119 8.90 -26.44 -8.78
C TRP A 119 8.33 -25.31 -9.62
N GLU A 120 7.38 -24.57 -9.04
CA GLU A 120 6.68 -23.46 -9.67
C GLU A 120 6.83 -22.16 -8.92
N SER A 121 7.05 -21.09 -9.67
CA SER A 121 7.24 -19.73 -9.17
C SER A 121 6.42 -18.73 -9.97
N LYS A 122 5.71 -17.83 -9.27
CA LYS A 122 5.07 -16.66 -9.87
C LYS A 122 6.04 -15.49 -9.83
N MET A 123 6.39 -14.92 -10.98
CA MET A 123 7.41 -13.88 -11.11
C MET A 123 6.83 -12.49 -10.88
N GLY A 124 6.54 -12.15 -9.63
CA GLY A 124 5.88 -10.89 -9.28
C GLY A 124 4.54 -10.76 -10.04
N LYS A 125 4.37 -9.68 -10.82
CA LYS A 125 3.20 -9.46 -11.69
C LYS A 125 3.27 -10.25 -13.01
N GLY A 126 4.45 -10.73 -13.40
CA GLY A 126 4.70 -11.43 -14.66
C GLY A 126 4.20 -12.87 -14.66
N VAL A 127 4.73 -13.68 -15.57
CA VAL A 127 4.31 -15.08 -15.74
C VAL A 127 4.54 -15.97 -14.51
N ARG A 128 3.76 -17.05 -14.41
CA ARG A 128 4.08 -18.21 -13.56
C ARG A 128 4.85 -19.24 -14.37
N ILE A 129 5.94 -19.77 -13.81
CA ILE A 129 6.81 -20.72 -14.49
C ILE A 129 7.06 -21.97 -13.66
N VAL A 130 7.30 -23.09 -14.34
CA VAL A 130 8.06 -24.22 -13.77
C VAL A 130 9.55 -24.01 -13.99
N HIS A 131 10.38 -24.49 -13.08
CA HIS A 131 11.83 -24.47 -13.18
C HIS A 131 12.48 -25.57 -12.34
N PRO A 132 13.75 -25.93 -12.58
CA PRO A 132 14.52 -26.72 -11.63
C PRO A 132 14.62 -25.98 -10.30
N ARG A 133 14.54 -26.73 -9.18
CA ARG A 133 14.41 -26.16 -7.82
C ARG A 133 15.35 -24.99 -7.53
N GLU A 134 16.64 -25.17 -7.79
CA GLU A 134 17.70 -24.21 -7.45
C GLU A 134 17.97 -23.20 -8.58
N ALA A 135 17.27 -23.27 -9.72
CA ALA A 135 17.59 -22.47 -10.90
C ALA A 135 17.39 -20.96 -10.71
N LEU A 136 16.61 -20.56 -9.70
CA LEU A 136 16.42 -19.16 -9.33
C LEU A 136 17.50 -18.62 -8.38
N THR A 137 18.46 -19.45 -7.99
CA THR A 137 19.59 -18.98 -7.17
C THR A 137 20.38 -17.92 -7.92
N GLY A 138 20.62 -16.79 -7.29
CA GLY A 138 21.30 -15.67 -7.91
C GLY A 138 21.27 -14.40 -7.06
N PRO A 139 21.81 -13.28 -7.57
CA PRO A 139 21.89 -12.03 -6.82
C PRO A 139 20.54 -11.48 -6.38
N SER A 140 19.47 -11.71 -7.15
CA SER A 140 18.14 -11.14 -6.87
C SER A 140 17.39 -11.88 -5.76
N TYR A 141 17.40 -13.21 -5.79
CA TYR A 141 16.66 -14.03 -4.83
C TYR A 141 17.54 -14.68 -3.76
N GLY A 142 18.87 -14.66 -3.93
CA GLY A 142 19.81 -15.35 -3.06
C GLY A 142 19.68 -16.86 -3.22
N SER A 143 19.52 -17.58 -2.11
CA SER A 143 19.42 -19.05 -2.08
C SER A 143 18.27 -19.52 -1.20
N ILE A 144 17.86 -20.77 -1.36
CA ILE A 144 16.84 -21.38 -0.49
C ILE A 144 17.40 -21.54 0.92
N GLN A 145 16.66 -21.04 1.91
CA GLN A 145 17.06 -21.11 3.33
C GLN A 145 16.01 -21.81 4.21
N ARG A 146 14.75 -21.90 3.77
CA ARG A 146 13.67 -22.48 4.58
C ARG A 146 12.71 -23.32 3.74
N PHE A 147 12.14 -24.33 4.39
CA PHE A 147 11.36 -25.39 3.79
C PHE A 147 10.08 -25.61 4.60
N TYR A 148 8.94 -25.76 3.91
CA TYR A 148 7.68 -26.11 4.54
C TYR A 148 7.00 -27.28 3.82
N ARG A 149 6.23 -28.04 4.59
CA ARG A 149 5.36 -29.10 4.09
C ARG A 149 3.92 -28.72 4.36
N THR A 150 3.10 -28.79 3.33
CA THR A 150 1.67 -28.54 3.41
C THR A 150 0.97 -29.70 4.13
N LYS A 151 -0.06 -29.40 4.93
CA LYS A 151 -0.90 -30.41 5.59
C LYS A 151 -2.31 -30.51 4.99
N GLY A 152 -2.47 -29.99 3.78
CA GLY A 152 -3.76 -29.78 3.12
C GLY A 152 -3.82 -28.39 2.47
N PRO A 153 -4.93 -28.04 1.81
CA PRO A 153 -5.13 -26.69 1.30
C PRO A 153 -5.03 -25.68 2.45
N ALA A 154 -4.41 -24.52 2.18
CA ALA A 154 -4.35 -23.44 3.16
C ALA A 154 -5.79 -23.05 3.58
N PRO A 155 -6.07 -22.87 4.89
CA PRO A 155 -7.38 -22.46 5.37
C PRO A 155 -7.90 -21.23 4.60
N GLY A 156 -9.20 -21.22 4.32
CA GLY A 156 -9.87 -20.07 3.69
C GLY A 156 -9.72 -18.85 4.60
N ALA A 157 -9.15 -17.78 4.04
CA ALA A 157 -8.90 -16.47 4.66
C ALA A 157 -7.99 -16.46 5.91
N LEU A 158 -6.69 -16.20 5.71
CA LEU A 158 -5.81 -15.79 6.81
C LEU A 158 -5.09 -14.45 6.59
N PHE A 159 -5.14 -13.88 5.39
CA PHE A 159 -5.17 -12.43 5.25
C PHE A 159 -6.11 -12.12 4.08
N GLU A 160 -7.21 -11.44 4.40
CA GLU A 160 -7.84 -10.60 3.41
C GLU A 160 -6.81 -9.53 3.07
N THR A 161 -6.31 -9.49 1.82
CA THR A 161 -6.17 -8.17 1.19
C THR A 161 -7.49 -7.49 1.50
N PRO A 162 -7.50 -6.33 2.18
CA PRO A 162 -8.74 -5.60 2.39
C PRO A 162 -9.42 -5.60 1.03
N GLU A 163 -10.59 -6.24 0.97
CA GLU A 163 -11.47 -6.24 -0.18
C GLU A 163 -11.34 -4.85 -0.79
N GLN A 164 -10.71 -4.74 -1.98
CA GLN A 164 -10.20 -3.53 -2.64
C GLN A 164 -10.54 -2.17 -1.97
N SER A 165 -10.08 -1.84 -0.76
CA SER A 165 -10.74 -0.85 0.13
C SER A 165 -11.79 0.04 -0.58
N PRO A 166 -13.04 -0.46 -0.84
CA PRO A 166 -14.08 0.30 -1.52
C PRO A 166 -14.30 1.70 -0.94
N PRO A 167 -14.10 1.93 0.38
CA PRO A 167 -14.30 3.24 0.96
C PRO A 167 -13.40 4.33 0.35
N LEU A 168 -12.12 4.07 0.10
CA LEU A 168 -11.19 5.10 -0.40
C LEU A 168 -11.44 5.44 -1.87
N ASN A 169 -11.79 4.44 -2.69
CA ASN A 169 -12.14 4.69 -4.09
C ASN A 169 -13.40 5.54 -4.21
N LYS A 170 -14.41 5.28 -3.37
CA LYS A 170 -15.63 6.10 -3.32
C LYS A 170 -15.34 7.53 -2.85
N LEU A 171 -14.48 7.69 -1.85
CA LEU A 171 -14.08 9.01 -1.36
C LEU A 171 -13.32 9.81 -2.43
N ALA A 172 -12.31 9.20 -3.06
CA ALA A 172 -11.55 9.81 -4.14
C ALA A 172 -12.42 10.15 -5.37
N GLN A 173 -13.36 9.27 -5.70
CA GLN A 173 -14.36 9.53 -6.74
C GLN A 173 -15.25 10.73 -6.37
N SER A 174 -15.76 10.77 -5.15
CA SER A 174 -16.59 11.89 -4.66
C SER A 174 -15.82 13.21 -4.75
N LEU A 175 -14.55 13.23 -4.37
CA LEU A 175 -13.69 14.41 -4.52
C LEU A 175 -13.48 14.82 -5.99
N THR A 176 -13.33 13.85 -6.89
CA THR A 176 -13.19 14.12 -8.32
C THR A 176 -14.46 14.72 -8.92
N GLU A 177 -15.62 14.24 -8.49
CA GLU A 177 -16.92 14.73 -8.94
C GLU A 177 -17.26 16.11 -8.36
N LEU A 178 -17.01 16.33 -7.07
CA LEU A 178 -17.33 17.57 -6.36
C LEU A 178 -16.29 18.68 -6.60
N PHE A 179 -15.01 18.33 -6.72
CA PHE A 179 -13.89 19.26 -6.85
C PHE A 179 -12.98 18.90 -8.04
N PRO A 180 -13.49 18.93 -9.29
CA PRO A 180 -12.75 18.49 -10.46
C PRO A 180 -11.48 19.32 -10.73
N ALA A 181 -11.48 20.61 -10.37
CA ALA A 181 -10.29 21.46 -10.51
C ALA A 181 -9.15 21.02 -9.58
N LEU A 182 -9.47 20.63 -8.34
CA LEU A 182 -8.50 20.08 -7.40
C LEU A 182 -7.97 18.73 -7.89
N SER A 183 -8.85 17.85 -8.34
CA SER A 183 -8.47 16.52 -8.84
C SER A 183 -7.58 16.60 -10.08
N HIS A 184 -7.90 17.48 -11.03
CA HIS A 184 -7.07 17.71 -12.22
C HIS A 184 -5.70 18.32 -11.85
N ALA A 185 -5.67 19.29 -10.94
CA ALA A 185 -4.40 19.84 -10.46
C ALA A 185 -3.54 18.78 -9.78
N PHE A 186 -4.16 17.94 -8.93
CA PHE A 186 -3.51 16.80 -8.31
C PHE A 186 -2.93 15.83 -9.35
N ASP A 187 -3.71 15.40 -10.35
CA ASP A 187 -3.22 14.46 -11.36
C ASP A 187 -2.07 15.05 -12.20
N SER A 188 -2.11 16.35 -12.48
CA SER A 188 -1.02 17.07 -13.15
C SER A 188 0.25 17.10 -12.29
N ASP A 189 0.13 17.56 -11.04
CA ASP A 189 1.25 17.69 -10.11
C ASP A 189 1.87 16.31 -9.79
N TYR A 190 1.02 15.32 -9.50
CA TYR A 190 1.43 13.94 -9.23
C TYR A 190 2.00 13.24 -10.49
N GLY A 191 1.43 13.48 -11.66
CA GLY A 191 1.94 12.94 -12.92
C GLY A 191 3.33 13.48 -13.27
N GLY A 192 3.52 14.81 -13.11
CA GLY A 192 4.81 15.46 -13.24
C GLY A 192 5.83 14.87 -12.26
N TRP A 193 5.42 14.69 -10.99
CA TRP A 193 6.24 14.06 -9.97
C TRP A 193 6.70 12.65 -10.32
N ARG A 194 5.74 11.80 -10.68
CA ARG A 194 5.97 10.41 -11.00
C ARG A 194 6.93 10.27 -12.18
N SER A 195 6.90 11.19 -13.14
CA SER A 195 7.79 11.17 -14.29
C SER A 195 9.27 11.35 -13.92
N LEU A 196 9.57 12.01 -12.79
CA LEU A 196 10.92 12.19 -12.28
C LEU A 196 11.44 10.95 -11.54
N TRP A 197 10.54 10.06 -11.10
CA TRP A 197 10.88 8.92 -10.26
C TRP A 197 11.94 7.97 -10.84
N PRO A 198 11.87 7.54 -12.13
CA PRO A 198 12.85 6.61 -12.68
C PRO A 198 14.28 7.16 -12.78
N ALA A 199 14.43 8.49 -12.83
CA ALA A 199 15.74 9.14 -12.86
C ALA A 199 16.43 9.17 -11.48
N ILE A 200 15.69 8.86 -10.42
CA ILE A 200 16.08 9.06 -9.02
C ILE A 200 16.28 7.72 -8.32
N ILE A 201 15.44 6.72 -8.66
CA ILE A 201 15.62 5.35 -8.22
C ILE A 201 15.79 4.46 -9.46
N PRO A 202 17.02 4.02 -9.76
CA PRO A 202 17.30 3.22 -10.95
C PRO A 202 16.60 1.86 -10.97
N LYS A 203 16.13 1.37 -9.82
CA LYS A 203 15.37 0.11 -9.70
C LYS A 203 14.08 0.31 -8.93
N ALA A 204 12.97 -0.20 -9.47
CA ALA A 204 11.63 -0.02 -8.91
C ALA A 204 11.40 -0.69 -7.52
N ASP A 205 12.39 -1.44 -7.02
CA ASP A 205 12.38 -2.20 -5.78
C ASP A 205 13.33 -1.65 -4.70
N GLU A 206 14.11 -0.61 -4.98
CA GLU A 206 15.02 0.01 -4.02
C GLU A 206 14.41 1.27 -3.40
N PHE A 207 14.63 1.46 -2.10
CA PHE A 207 14.27 2.69 -1.39
C PHE A 207 15.24 3.81 -1.80
N PRO A 208 14.77 5.04 -2.10
CA PRO A 208 15.66 6.17 -2.22
C PRO A 208 16.27 6.43 -0.83
N PRO A 209 17.59 6.65 -0.73
CA PRO A 209 18.19 7.11 0.52
C PRO A 209 17.47 8.37 1.01
N GLU A 210 17.26 8.50 2.33
CA GLU A 210 16.49 9.58 2.98
C GLU A 210 17.01 11.01 2.62
N GLY A 211 18.22 11.12 2.06
CA GLY A 211 18.81 12.36 1.55
C GLY A 211 18.44 12.76 0.11
N VAL A 212 17.97 11.82 -0.73
CA VAL A 212 17.62 12.08 -2.13
C VAL A 212 16.30 12.87 -2.25
N LEU A 213 15.43 12.70 -1.26
CA LEU A 213 14.11 13.33 -1.19
C LEU A 213 14.12 14.76 -0.62
N LYS A 214 15.28 15.25 -0.16
CA LYS A 214 15.44 16.63 0.37
C LYS A 214 15.69 17.68 -0.71
N HIS A 215 15.57 17.32 -1.99
CA HIS A 215 15.76 18.28 -3.09
C HIS A 215 14.59 19.27 -3.13
N ASP A 216 14.85 20.57 -3.28
CA ASP A 216 13.85 21.65 -3.14
C ASP A 216 12.58 21.47 -3.98
N ALA A 217 12.70 20.84 -5.15
CA ALA A 217 11.58 20.47 -6.01
C ALA A 217 10.55 19.55 -5.32
N TRP A 218 10.97 18.71 -4.37
CA TRP A 218 10.14 17.73 -3.69
C TRP A 218 9.36 18.34 -2.53
N GLY A 219 10.01 19.21 -1.74
CA GLY A 219 9.32 20.01 -0.72
C GLY A 219 8.28 20.96 -1.34
N GLN A 220 8.55 21.52 -2.52
CA GLN A 220 7.55 22.32 -3.24
C GLN A 220 6.33 21.49 -3.68
N MET A 221 6.52 20.19 -3.93
CA MET A 221 5.45 19.30 -4.39
C MET A 221 4.62 18.73 -3.24
N THR A 222 5.18 18.58 -2.04
CA THR A 222 4.41 18.20 -0.85
C THR A 222 3.55 19.36 -0.36
N VAL A 223 4.09 20.59 -0.45
CA VAL A 223 3.31 21.83 -0.32
C VAL A 223 2.22 21.93 -1.39
N ALA A 224 2.50 21.47 -2.61
CA ALA A 224 1.49 21.45 -3.66
C ALA A 224 0.36 20.45 -3.34
N LEU A 225 0.67 19.21 -3.01
CA LEU A 225 -0.34 18.17 -2.84
C LEU A 225 -1.12 18.36 -1.53
N GLY A 226 -0.46 18.53 -0.39
CA GLY A 226 -1.07 18.88 0.90
C GLY A 226 -2.22 17.97 1.40
N ALA A 227 -2.77 18.28 2.58
CA ALA A 227 -3.79 17.45 3.23
C ALA A 227 -5.08 17.26 2.42
N ARG A 228 -5.43 18.25 1.58
CA ARG A 228 -6.65 18.23 0.74
C ARG A 228 -6.66 17.09 -0.28
N THR A 229 -5.48 16.62 -0.70
CA THR A 229 -5.34 15.59 -1.72
C THR A 229 -5.05 14.20 -1.13
N LEU A 230 -4.97 14.05 0.19
CA LEU A 230 -4.68 12.76 0.85
C LEU A 230 -5.51 11.59 0.33
N PRO A 231 -6.82 11.71 0.07
CA PRO A 231 -7.60 10.61 -0.51
C PRO A 231 -7.19 10.25 -1.94
N LEU A 232 -6.78 11.23 -2.74
CA LEU A 232 -6.29 11.01 -4.10
C LEU A 232 -4.91 10.33 -4.06
N VAL A 233 -4.02 10.75 -3.14
CA VAL A 233 -2.74 10.09 -2.88
C VAL A 233 -2.96 8.65 -2.43
N ALA A 234 -3.83 8.44 -1.44
CA ALA A 234 -4.17 7.12 -0.92
C ALA A 234 -4.83 6.22 -1.97
N GLN A 235 -5.59 6.79 -2.91
CA GLN A 235 -6.08 6.07 -4.07
C GLN A 235 -4.94 5.61 -4.98
N LYS A 236 -3.94 6.46 -5.28
CA LYS A 236 -2.79 6.03 -6.08
C LYS A 236 -2.04 4.89 -5.38
N MET A 237 -1.83 4.96 -4.06
CA MET A 237 -1.17 3.91 -3.28
C MET A 237 -1.87 2.53 -3.34
N GLN A 238 -3.12 2.42 -3.80
CA GLN A 238 -3.76 1.12 -4.00
C GLN A 238 -3.21 0.35 -5.22
N TYR A 239 -2.42 1.00 -6.07
CA TYR A 239 -1.85 0.39 -7.26
C TYR A 239 -0.35 0.18 -7.04
N PRO A 240 0.17 -1.06 -7.15
CA PRO A 240 1.56 -1.32 -6.82
C PRO A 240 2.55 -0.52 -7.69
N ASP A 241 2.26 -0.20 -8.95
CA ASP A 241 3.15 0.66 -9.75
C ASP A 241 3.24 2.12 -9.28
N GLN A 242 2.48 2.48 -8.24
CA GLN A 242 2.44 3.81 -7.61
C GLN A 242 3.20 3.83 -6.28
N GLY A 243 4.18 2.95 -6.09
CA GLY A 243 5.11 3.00 -4.96
C GLY A 243 5.63 4.39 -4.56
N PRO A 244 5.88 5.32 -5.50
CA PRO A 244 6.20 6.70 -5.16
C PRO A 244 5.14 7.37 -4.24
N ALA A 245 3.85 7.13 -4.44
CA ALA A 245 2.77 7.78 -3.67
C ALA A 245 2.88 7.63 -2.14
N VAL A 246 3.56 6.59 -1.63
CA VAL A 246 3.78 6.43 -0.18
C VAL A 246 4.60 7.58 0.42
N TYR A 247 5.58 8.11 -0.32
CA TYR A 247 6.41 9.22 0.15
C TYR A 247 5.63 10.52 0.24
N VAL A 248 4.82 10.78 -0.80
CA VAL A 248 3.92 11.93 -0.80
C VAL A 248 2.97 11.84 0.39
N TYR A 249 2.37 10.67 0.61
CA TYR A 249 1.46 10.44 1.72
C TYR A 249 2.11 10.74 3.06
N GLU A 250 3.27 10.17 3.33
CA GLU A 250 3.92 10.30 4.64
C GLU A 250 4.49 11.69 4.88
N GLN A 251 4.97 12.36 3.82
CA GLN A 251 5.41 13.74 3.96
C GLN A 251 4.22 14.66 4.24
N VAL A 252 3.09 14.49 3.54
CA VAL A 252 1.88 15.26 3.82
C VAL A 252 1.39 14.98 5.24
N MET A 253 1.42 13.73 5.70
CA MET A 253 1.07 13.37 7.08
C MET A 253 2.03 13.96 8.10
N ALA A 254 3.34 13.99 7.82
CA ALA A 254 4.33 14.63 8.68
C ALA A 254 4.14 16.15 8.76
N ASP A 255 3.84 16.81 7.63
CA ASP A 255 3.61 18.25 7.56
C ASP A 255 2.40 18.70 8.40
N ILE A 256 1.45 17.80 8.63
CA ILE A 256 0.27 18.04 9.48
C ILE A 256 0.35 17.39 10.86
N ASP A 257 1.52 16.88 11.26
CA ASP A 257 1.80 16.22 12.56
C ASP A 257 0.95 14.94 12.82
N GLU A 258 0.60 14.21 11.77
CA GLU A 258 -0.26 13.03 11.79
C GLU A 258 0.50 11.72 11.49
N ILE A 259 1.76 11.63 11.92
CA ILE A 259 2.63 10.48 11.64
C ILE A 259 2.11 9.14 12.21
N ALA A 260 1.13 9.18 13.12
CA ALA A 260 0.46 7.99 13.65
C ALA A 260 -0.31 7.19 12.57
N PHE A 261 -0.63 7.81 11.44
CA PHE A 261 -1.24 7.16 10.27
C PHE A 261 -0.22 6.73 9.22
N CYS A 262 1.07 6.90 9.50
CA CYS A 262 2.17 6.33 8.73
C CYS A 262 2.59 4.99 9.31
N VAL A 263 3.32 4.21 8.53
CA VAL A 263 3.98 3.02 9.04
C VAL A 263 5.10 3.44 9.99
N ASP A 264 5.13 2.83 11.18
CA ASP A 264 6.20 3.05 12.15
C ASP A 264 7.55 2.75 11.50
N LYS A 265 8.46 3.73 11.50
CA LYS A 265 9.80 3.58 10.94
C LYS A 265 10.59 2.45 11.60
N THR A 266 10.25 2.09 12.84
CA THR A 266 10.87 1.01 13.59
C THR A 266 10.29 -0.37 13.26
N ASP A 267 9.14 -0.44 12.58
CA ASP A 267 8.60 -1.70 12.04
C ASP A 267 9.26 -2.02 10.69
N VAL A 268 10.52 -2.43 10.76
CA VAL A 268 11.38 -2.72 9.60
C VAL A 268 10.76 -3.67 8.58
N THR A 269 9.86 -4.57 9.01
CA THR A 269 9.17 -5.48 8.10
C THR A 269 8.21 -4.74 7.17
N ASN A 270 7.50 -3.77 7.72
CA ASN A 270 6.54 -2.99 6.96
C ASN A 270 7.16 -1.74 6.35
N TYR A 271 8.23 -1.22 6.94
CA TYR A 271 8.80 0.07 6.54
C TYR A 271 9.80 -0.06 5.37
N ILE A 272 10.70 -1.05 5.41
CA ILE A 272 11.78 -1.19 4.39
C ILE A 272 11.23 -1.67 3.05
N ASP A 273 10.23 -2.54 3.08
CA ASP A 273 9.54 -2.97 1.88
C ASP A 273 8.48 -1.94 1.50
N TRP A 274 8.71 -1.21 0.41
CA TRP A 274 7.84 -0.09 0.03
C TRP A 274 6.41 -0.55 -0.29
N LEU A 275 6.20 -1.79 -0.74
CA LEU A 275 4.86 -2.34 -0.96
C LEU A 275 4.15 -2.52 0.38
N ASN A 276 4.81 -3.10 1.39
CA ASN A 276 4.25 -3.19 2.73
C ASN A 276 3.96 -1.81 3.31
N ARG A 277 4.89 -0.87 3.11
CA ARG A 277 4.77 0.49 3.61
C ARG A 277 3.53 1.16 3.03
N MET A 278 3.39 1.06 1.70
CA MET A 278 2.27 1.58 0.94
C MET A 278 0.94 0.94 1.37
N TRP A 279 0.88 -0.40 1.41
CA TRP A 279 -0.35 -1.10 1.79
C TRP A 279 -0.77 -0.83 3.22
N LYS A 280 0.18 -0.79 4.16
CA LYS A 280 -0.13 -0.51 5.56
C LYS A 280 -0.59 0.93 5.75
N SER A 281 0.00 1.91 5.04
CA SER A 281 -0.49 3.29 4.99
C SER A 281 -1.92 3.38 4.42
N VAL A 282 -2.23 2.64 3.34
CA VAL A 282 -3.59 2.55 2.78
C VAL A 282 -4.59 1.99 3.80
N ILE A 283 -4.20 0.95 4.54
CA ILE A 283 -5.02 0.35 5.60
C ILE A 283 -5.28 1.36 6.71
N LEU A 284 -4.23 2.00 7.25
CA LEU A 284 -4.36 2.98 8.33
C LEU A 284 -5.29 4.14 7.94
N TYR A 285 -5.16 4.66 6.72
CA TYR A 285 -6.05 5.72 6.23
C TYR A 285 -7.48 5.24 5.97
N SER A 286 -7.65 4.00 5.47
CA SER A 286 -8.98 3.39 5.28
C SER A 286 -9.69 3.18 6.62
N GLU A 287 -8.98 2.75 7.65
CA GLU A 287 -9.51 2.57 9.01
C GLU A 287 -9.96 3.91 9.61
N LEU A 288 -9.17 4.96 9.41
CA LEU A 288 -9.54 6.33 9.80
C LEU A 288 -10.84 6.77 9.12
N TYR A 289 -10.96 6.60 7.80
CA TYR A 289 -12.16 6.97 7.06
C TYR A 289 -13.39 6.12 7.47
N ASN A 290 -13.22 4.82 7.67
CA ASN A 290 -14.31 3.94 8.10
C ASN A 290 -14.80 4.29 9.50
N SER A 291 -13.87 4.58 10.43
CA SER A 291 -14.21 5.05 11.78
C SER A 291 -15.01 6.35 11.71
N PHE A 292 -14.60 7.29 10.86
CA PHE A 292 -15.36 8.51 10.59
C PHE A 292 -16.77 8.20 10.09
N GLN A 293 -16.92 7.42 9.01
CA GLN A 293 -18.21 7.08 8.40
C GLN A 293 -19.17 6.35 9.36
N GLN A 294 -18.67 5.42 10.17
CA GLN A 294 -19.49 4.72 11.17
C GLN A 294 -20.08 5.69 12.20
N ARG A 295 -19.33 6.73 12.59
CA ARG A 295 -19.78 7.71 13.59
C ARG A 295 -20.72 8.74 13.03
N VAL A 296 -20.52 9.13 11.78
CA VAL A 296 -21.51 9.89 11.01
C VAL A 296 -22.84 9.15 11.00
N LYS A 297 -22.83 7.86 10.65
CA LYS A 297 -24.01 7.01 10.67
C LYS A 297 -24.66 6.93 12.05
N ILE A 298 -23.91 6.62 13.12
CA ILE A 298 -24.44 6.55 14.49
C ILE A 298 -25.11 7.87 14.88
N THR A 299 -24.50 9.00 14.54
CA THR A 299 -25.07 10.32 14.85
C THR A 299 -26.40 10.54 14.15
N ARG A 300 -26.46 10.23 12.85
CA ARG A 300 -27.71 10.30 12.06
C ARG A 300 -28.80 9.41 12.66
N ASP A 301 -28.46 8.16 12.97
CA ASP A 301 -29.40 7.15 13.47
C ASP A 301 -29.94 7.47 14.87
N THR A 302 -29.13 8.10 15.74
CA THR A 302 -29.51 8.39 17.12
C THR A 302 -30.24 9.72 17.30
N GLY A 303 -30.26 10.58 16.28
CA GLY A 303 -30.84 11.93 16.36
C GLY A 303 -30.18 12.83 17.41
N LEU A 304 -29.08 12.37 18.01
CA LEU A 304 -28.28 13.13 18.95
C LEU A 304 -27.64 14.26 18.15
N GLY A 305 -27.90 15.50 18.54
CA GLY A 305 -27.21 16.69 18.00
C GLY A 305 -25.70 16.74 18.27
N GLY A 306 -25.06 15.58 18.48
CA GLY A 306 -23.68 15.37 18.89
C GLY A 306 -22.88 14.61 17.83
N LEU A 307 -22.93 15.04 16.56
CA LEU A 307 -21.85 14.75 15.60
C LEU A 307 -20.50 15.14 16.23
N TYR A 308 -20.53 16.21 17.04
CA TYR A 308 -19.44 16.80 17.80
C TYR A 308 -18.83 15.88 18.87
N ALA A 309 -19.63 15.36 19.80
CA ALA A 309 -19.12 14.59 20.94
C ALA A 309 -18.51 13.25 20.49
N ASN A 310 -19.09 12.62 19.46
CA ASN A 310 -18.72 11.27 19.04
C ASN A 310 -17.54 11.24 18.05
N ILE A 311 -17.36 12.27 17.21
CA ILE A 311 -16.16 12.40 16.37
C ILE A 311 -14.95 12.82 17.22
N GLU A 312 -15.18 13.64 18.25
CA GLU A 312 -14.14 13.97 19.23
C GLU A 312 -13.70 12.70 19.99
N GLU A 313 -14.62 11.94 20.57
CA GLU A 313 -14.33 10.66 21.25
C GLU A 313 -13.69 9.61 20.31
N ALA A 314 -13.95 9.67 18.99
CA ALA A 314 -13.30 8.83 17.96
C ALA A 314 -11.81 8.99 17.88
N ILE A 315 -11.37 10.24 18.01
CA ILE A 315 -9.98 10.64 17.92
C ILE A 315 -9.32 10.40 19.28
N TYR A 316 -10.05 10.55 20.38
CA TYR A 316 -9.49 10.39 21.73
C TYR A 316 -9.34 8.95 22.23
N THR A 317 -10.09 7.96 21.72
CA THR A 317 -10.16 6.61 22.35
C THR A 317 -9.34 5.50 21.70
N GLY A 318 -8.60 5.75 20.62
CA GLY A 318 -7.70 4.75 20.04
C GLY A 318 -6.42 5.37 19.50
N LYS A 319 -5.25 5.07 20.12
CA LYS A 319 -3.86 5.45 19.76
C LYS A 319 -3.53 6.89 19.31
N VAL A 320 -4.51 7.75 19.03
CA VAL A 320 -4.42 9.13 18.53
C VAL A 320 -4.51 10.12 19.72
N ALA A 321 -3.92 9.73 20.85
CA ALA A 321 -4.14 10.37 22.14
C ALA A 321 -3.12 11.47 22.50
N THR A 322 -2.36 12.04 21.54
CA THR A 322 -1.28 12.97 21.89
C THR A 322 -1.53 14.46 21.63
N THR A 323 -2.56 14.88 20.89
CA THR A 323 -2.73 16.34 20.61
C THR A 323 -4.12 16.93 20.75
N GLY A 324 -5.18 16.13 20.84
CA GLY A 324 -6.51 16.65 21.17
C GLY A 324 -7.09 17.69 20.21
N GLN A 325 -6.68 17.65 18.94
CA GLN A 325 -7.24 18.47 17.86
C GLN A 325 -7.90 17.56 16.82
N LEU A 326 -9.03 18.00 16.24
CA LEU A 326 -9.47 17.43 14.97
C LEU A 326 -8.42 17.81 13.93
N THR A 327 -7.95 16.83 13.17
CA THR A 327 -6.68 16.96 12.44
C THR A 327 -6.95 17.24 10.96
N LEU A 328 -5.97 17.81 10.25
CA LEU A 328 -6.13 18.13 8.83
C LEU A 328 -6.30 16.88 7.94
N SER A 329 -6.00 15.68 8.46
CA SER A 329 -6.08 14.41 7.72
C SER A 329 -7.52 13.97 7.41
N ILE A 330 -8.50 14.39 8.23
CA ILE A 330 -9.93 14.10 8.05
C ILE A 330 -10.69 15.21 7.31
N LEU A 331 -10.04 16.34 7.01
CA LEU A 331 -10.66 17.48 6.34
C LEU A 331 -11.36 17.09 5.02
N PRO A 332 -10.76 16.27 4.13
CA PRO A 332 -11.44 15.84 2.91
C PRO A 332 -12.74 15.08 3.18
N PHE A 333 -12.83 14.34 4.29
CA PHE A 333 -14.03 13.57 4.64
C PHE A 333 -15.17 14.50 4.99
N ILE A 334 -14.89 15.52 5.80
CA ILE A 334 -15.87 16.51 6.25
C ILE A 334 -16.36 17.36 5.07
N ILE A 335 -15.47 17.76 4.17
CA ILE A 335 -15.84 18.55 2.99
C ILE A 335 -16.76 17.74 2.06
N VAL A 336 -16.44 16.47 1.81
CA VAL A 336 -17.31 15.58 1.00
C VAL A 336 -18.67 15.36 1.68
N GLU A 337 -18.68 15.14 3.00
CA GLU A 337 -19.93 15.02 3.74
C GLU A 337 -20.76 16.32 3.75
N TYR A 338 -20.10 17.48 3.79
CA TYR A 338 -20.79 18.77 3.69
C TYR A 338 -21.49 18.93 2.35
N GLU A 339 -20.78 18.73 1.24
CA GLU A 339 -21.37 18.85 -0.11
C GLU A 339 -22.54 17.88 -0.32
N THR A 340 -22.43 16.68 0.23
CA THR A 340 -23.46 15.64 0.08
C THR A 340 -24.64 15.81 1.04
N HIS A 341 -24.40 16.36 2.23
CA HIS A 341 -25.39 16.54 3.29
C HIS A 341 -25.32 17.96 3.91
N PRO A 342 -25.62 19.03 3.14
CA PRO A 342 -25.36 20.42 3.56
C PRO A 342 -26.25 20.93 4.69
N SER A 343 -27.31 20.20 5.05
CA SER A 343 -28.20 20.52 6.18
C SER A 343 -27.62 20.10 7.53
N GLU A 344 -26.62 19.22 7.53
CA GLU A 344 -25.95 18.73 8.73
C GLU A 344 -24.89 19.73 9.22
N PRO A 345 -24.49 19.67 10.51
CA PRO A 345 -23.75 20.75 11.12
C PRO A 345 -22.21 20.60 11.00
N TRP A 346 -21.76 20.28 9.80
CA TRP A 346 -20.34 20.09 9.45
C TRP A 346 -19.50 21.35 9.64
N ASP A 347 -20.10 22.52 9.52
CA ASP A 347 -19.47 23.84 9.72
C ASP A 347 -18.83 23.97 11.10
N ALA A 348 -19.46 23.44 12.14
CA ALA A 348 -18.92 23.52 13.49
C ALA A 348 -17.79 22.50 13.74
N ILE A 349 -17.71 21.42 12.96
CA ILE A 349 -16.54 20.51 12.96
C ILE A 349 -15.35 21.19 12.26
N LEU A 350 -15.57 21.81 11.09
CA LEU A 350 -14.53 22.58 10.38
C LEU A 350 -13.95 23.70 11.27
N GLN A 351 -14.80 24.39 12.04
CA GLN A 351 -14.31 25.39 12.99
C GLN A 351 -13.49 24.81 14.14
N ARG A 352 -13.86 23.64 14.67
CA ARG A 352 -13.10 23.01 15.73
C ARG A 352 -11.72 22.54 15.24
N ILE A 353 -11.61 22.10 13.98
CA ILE A 353 -10.31 21.80 13.33
C ILE A 353 -9.41 23.04 13.35
N VAL A 354 -9.91 24.19 12.90
CA VAL A 354 -9.05 25.37 12.70
C VAL A 354 -8.84 26.20 13.95
N LYS A 355 -9.91 26.43 14.71
CA LYS A 355 -9.89 27.36 15.83
C LYS A 355 -9.72 26.67 17.17
N GLY A 356 -9.74 25.33 17.19
CA GLY A 356 -9.68 24.58 18.43
C GLY A 356 -10.85 24.89 19.38
N ALA A 357 -12.02 25.30 18.88
CA ALA A 357 -13.22 25.52 19.71
C ALA A 357 -14.52 25.42 18.89
N TYR A 358 -15.62 25.04 19.56
CA TYR A 358 -16.96 24.99 18.96
C TYR A 358 -17.65 26.35 19.04
N TYR A 359 -18.22 26.80 17.91
CA TYR A 359 -19.07 27.98 17.86
C TYR A 359 -20.34 27.70 17.06
N SER A 360 -21.47 28.28 17.51
CA SER A 360 -22.70 28.22 16.74
C SER A 360 -22.63 29.19 15.56
N VAL A 361 -22.85 28.66 14.35
CA VAL A 361 -22.82 29.46 13.13
C VAL A 361 -24.23 29.87 12.75
N LYS A 362 -24.54 31.17 12.89
CA LYS A 362 -25.85 31.72 12.52
C LYS A 362 -26.09 31.80 11.01
N ASN A 363 -25.05 31.60 10.19
CA ASN A 363 -25.14 31.59 8.73
C ASN A 363 -24.12 30.58 8.15
N ARG A 364 -24.52 29.32 8.08
CA ARG A 364 -23.65 28.19 7.69
C ARG A 364 -23.09 28.32 6.29
N GLU A 365 -23.91 28.76 5.34
CA GLU A 365 -23.53 28.92 3.93
C GLU A 365 -22.39 29.94 3.77
N ASN A 366 -22.46 31.06 4.50
CA ASN A 366 -21.40 32.08 4.49
C ASN A 366 -20.09 31.60 5.13
N TYR A 367 -20.14 30.58 5.99
CA TYR A 367 -18.95 29.98 6.59
C TYR A 367 -18.36 28.91 5.69
N TYR A 368 -19.19 28.06 5.10
CA TYR A 368 -18.72 26.95 4.28
C TYR A 368 -18.23 27.39 2.90
N LYS A 369 -18.88 28.37 2.27
CA LYS A 369 -18.50 28.80 0.92
C LYS A 369 -17.02 29.22 0.80
N PRO A 370 -16.43 29.97 1.76
CA PRO A 370 -14.98 30.18 1.81
C PRO A 370 -14.17 28.89 1.91
N TRP A 371 -14.63 27.91 2.69
CA TRP A 371 -13.98 26.59 2.84
C TRP A 371 -14.01 25.77 1.56
N ALA A 372 -15.18 25.60 0.94
CA ALA A 372 -15.31 24.90 -0.34
C ALA A 372 -14.51 25.60 -1.44
N THR A 373 -14.56 26.93 -1.48
CA THR A 373 -13.79 27.73 -2.43
C THR A 373 -12.29 27.54 -2.19
N TRP A 374 -11.81 27.64 -0.95
CA TRP A 374 -10.40 27.40 -0.63
C TRP A 374 -10.00 25.95 -0.93
N PHE A 375 -10.85 24.98 -0.61
CA PHE A 375 -10.58 23.56 -0.82
C PHE A 375 -10.43 23.23 -2.30
N GLY A 376 -11.35 23.72 -3.14
CA GLY A 376 -11.34 23.52 -4.58
C GLY A 376 -10.42 24.48 -5.36
N ASN A 377 -9.95 25.58 -4.76
CA ASN A 377 -9.12 26.57 -5.43
C ASN A 377 -7.64 26.17 -5.40
N VAL A 378 -7.09 26.04 -6.60
CA VAL A 378 -5.71 25.64 -6.88
C VAL A 378 -4.72 26.80 -6.64
N SER A 379 -5.20 28.05 -6.62
CA SER A 379 -4.42 29.29 -6.55
C SER A 379 -4.39 30.01 -5.19
N SER A 380 -5.23 29.60 -4.23
CA SER A 380 -5.19 30.18 -2.88
C SER A 380 -3.93 29.74 -2.14
N ASN A 381 -3.31 30.68 -1.42
CA ASN A 381 -2.13 30.43 -0.60
C ASN A 381 -2.43 29.27 0.36
N ARG A 382 -1.80 28.12 0.12
CA ARG A 382 -2.23 26.80 0.64
C ARG A 382 -2.01 26.68 2.16
N ASP A 383 -1.22 27.57 2.73
CA ASP A 383 -0.82 27.60 4.15
C ASP A 383 -1.81 28.33 5.08
N ASN A 384 -2.82 29.01 4.52
CA ASN A 384 -3.82 29.74 5.32
C ASN A 384 -5.22 29.20 5.01
N ALA A 385 -5.65 28.21 5.78
CA ALA A 385 -7.06 27.81 5.81
C ALA A 385 -7.94 29.01 6.24
N PRO A 386 -9.17 29.15 5.72
CA PRO A 386 -10.05 30.31 5.95
C PRO A 386 -10.45 30.57 7.41
#